data_AF-A0A0W0VHQ3-F1
#
_entry.id   AF-A0A0W0VHQ3-F1
#
_cell.length_a   1.000
_cell.length_b   1.000
_cell.length_c   1.000
_cell.angle_alpha   90.00
_cell.angle_beta   90.00
_cell.angle_gamma   90.00
#
_symmetry.space_group_name_H-M   'P 1'
#
loop_
_entity.id
_entity.type
_entity.pdbx_description
1 polymer ?
#
loop_
_entity_poly.entity_id
_entity_poly.type
_entity_poly.pdbx_seq_one_letter_code
_entity_poly.pdbx_strand_id
1 'polypeptide(L)'
;MKKNWIIGCISTLLFASSIAHADFNLYASAGNACDYIAGHWAGKGTASSWLIGDCIYHGAGSISAPDGLGRFSIELSADKESGNIICPNHAKKQLRGICANGKVTITTEYGNINGNFSKNSGSAQGTLTVAPGVSADVVVQFQRVG
;
A
#
# COMPACT_ATOMS: atom_id res chain seq x y z
N MET A 1 10.76 -60.57 28.82
CA MET A 1 11.07 -60.41 27.39
C MET A 1 10.19 -59.30 26.81
N LYS A 2 10.80 -58.35 26.08
CA LYS A 2 10.28 -57.48 24.98
C LYS A 2 9.01 -56.66 25.27
N LYS A 3 9.13 -55.34 25.54
CA LYS A 3 9.27 -54.22 24.57
C LYS A 3 8.00 -54.05 23.71
N ASN A 4 7.29 -52.94 23.90
CA ASN A 4 6.96 -52.04 22.79
C ASN A 4 6.59 -50.63 23.29
N TRP A 5 7.54 -49.72 23.06
CA TRP A 5 7.35 -48.28 23.00
C TRP A 5 6.47 -47.93 21.78
N ILE A 6 5.45 -47.10 21.98
CA ILE A 6 4.93 -46.25 20.91
C ILE A 6 5.02 -44.82 21.42
N ILE A 7 6.16 -44.21 21.09
CA ILE A 7 6.31 -42.77 20.93
C ILE A 7 5.57 -42.42 19.65
N GLY A 8 4.45 -41.71 19.77
CA GLY A 8 3.65 -41.21 18.66
C GLY A 8 3.89 -39.72 18.46
N CYS A 9 4.58 -39.39 17.37
CA CYS A 9 5.01 -38.09 16.92
C CYS A 9 3.94 -36.98 16.95
N ILE A 10 4.33 -35.86 17.56
CA ILE A 10 4.20 -34.47 17.09
C ILE A 10 3.30 -34.32 15.85
N SER A 11 2.06 -33.89 16.07
CA SER A 11 1.26 -33.23 15.03
C SER A 11 1.62 -31.75 15.01
N THR A 12 2.66 -31.40 14.26
CA THR A 12 2.94 -30.01 13.86
C THR A 12 1.78 -29.55 12.99
N LEU A 13 0.82 -28.83 13.58
CA LEU A 13 -0.16 -28.06 12.83
C LEU A 13 0.56 -26.85 12.22
N LEU A 14 1.27 -27.09 11.12
CA LEU A 14 1.65 -26.04 10.17
C LEU A 14 0.37 -25.64 9.42
N PHE A 15 -0.48 -24.85 10.06
CA PHE A 15 -1.40 -24.03 9.29
C PHE A 15 -0.54 -22.95 8.65
N ALA A 16 -0.33 -23.10 7.35
CA ALA A 16 0.24 -22.09 6.48
C ALA A 16 -0.46 -20.77 6.79
N SER A 17 0.25 -19.84 7.42
CA SER A 17 -0.14 -18.45 7.42
C SER A 17 -0.09 -18.03 5.96
N SER A 18 -1.23 -18.07 5.27
CA SER A 18 -1.40 -17.27 4.07
C SER A 18 -1.02 -15.87 4.51
N ILE A 19 0.12 -15.37 4.05
CA ILE A 19 0.45 -13.97 4.17
C ILE A 19 -0.69 -13.31 3.41
N ALA A 20 -1.70 -12.83 4.14
CA ALA A 20 -2.81 -12.10 3.56
C ALA A 20 -2.18 -10.80 3.07
N HIS A 21 -1.63 -10.85 1.85
CA HIS A 21 -1.11 -9.69 1.18
C HIS A 21 -2.26 -8.70 1.07
N ALA A 22 -2.01 -7.48 1.49
CA ALA A 22 -2.95 -6.39 1.33
C ALA A 22 -2.58 -5.65 0.05
N ASP A 23 -3.57 -5.09 -0.63
CA ASP A 23 -3.35 -4.47 -1.93
C ASP A 23 -3.87 -3.04 -1.93
N PHE A 24 -3.10 -2.15 -2.54
CA PHE A 24 -3.64 -0.88 -2.98
C PHE A 24 -4.12 -1.03 -4.42
N ASN A 25 -5.42 -0.85 -4.65
CA ASN A 25 -6.02 -0.94 -5.98
C ASN A 25 -6.47 0.45 -6.44
N LEU A 26 -5.89 0.92 -7.54
CA LEU A 26 -6.31 2.15 -8.19
C LEU A 26 -6.90 1.83 -9.56
N TYR A 27 -8.12 2.28 -9.80
CA TYR A 27 -8.84 2.05 -11.05
C TYR A 27 -8.76 3.28 -11.92
N ALA A 28 -8.39 3.08 -13.17
CA ALA A 28 -8.37 4.17 -14.12
C ALA A 28 -9.76 4.46 -14.66
N SER A 29 -10.03 5.74 -14.90
CA SER A 29 -11.24 6.17 -15.62
C SER A 29 -11.18 5.91 -17.13
N ALA A 30 -10.03 5.48 -17.68
CA ALA A 30 -9.79 5.32 -19.13
C ALA A 30 -9.11 3.98 -19.48
N GLY A 31 -9.39 3.43 -20.67
CA GLY A 31 -8.98 2.08 -21.09
C GLY A 31 -7.47 1.87 -21.31
N ASN A 32 -6.69 2.93 -21.57
CA ASN A 32 -5.23 2.86 -21.81
C ASN A 32 -4.38 3.46 -20.67
N ALA A 33 -4.92 3.46 -19.46
CA ALA A 33 -4.35 4.26 -18.38
C ALA A 33 -2.97 3.82 -17.88
N CYS A 34 -2.52 2.59 -18.18
CA CYS A 34 -1.16 2.16 -17.85
C CYS A 34 -0.09 2.99 -18.57
N ASP A 35 -0.41 3.61 -19.70
CA ASP A 35 0.50 4.50 -20.44
C ASP A 35 0.80 5.80 -19.68
N TYR A 36 -0.09 6.19 -18.76
CA TYR A 36 -0.01 7.50 -18.09
C TYR A 36 0.41 7.41 -16.61
N ILE A 37 0.63 6.21 -16.06
CA ILE A 37 0.99 6.07 -14.64
C ILE A 37 2.43 6.52 -14.36
N ALA A 38 3.33 6.33 -15.33
CA ALA A 38 4.73 6.68 -15.19
C ALA A 38 4.90 8.19 -15.00
N GLY A 39 5.94 8.62 -14.30
CA GLY A 39 6.26 10.03 -14.08
C GLY A 39 6.23 10.43 -12.61
N HIS A 40 6.17 11.74 -12.36
CA HIS A 40 6.25 12.32 -11.03
C HIS A 40 4.87 12.72 -10.53
N TRP A 41 4.62 12.43 -9.25
CA TRP A 41 3.35 12.64 -8.58
C TRP A 41 3.59 13.32 -7.24
N ALA A 42 2.69 14.22 -6.86
CA ALA A 42 2.66 14.82 -5.55
C ALA A 42 1.22 14.83 -5.02
N GLY A 43 1.05 14.81 -3.71
CA GLY A 43 -0.26 14.69 -3.12
C GLY A 43 -0.29 14.99 -1.64
N LYS A 44 -1.52 15.01 -1.11
CA LYS A 44 -1.77 15.12 0.32
C LYS A 44 -2.51 13.88 0.81
N GLY A 45 -2.14 13.42 1.98
CA GLY A 45 -2.79 12.31 2.65
C GLY A 45 -3.13 12.64 4.09
N THR A 46 -4.25 12.13 4.57
CA THR A 46 -4.61 12.15 5.98
C THR A 46 -4.70 10.71 6.47
N ALA A 47 -4.06 10.42 7.58
CA ALA A 47 -4.19 9.15 8.31
C ALA A 47 -4.81 9.42 9.67
N SER A 48 -5.92 8.76 9.97
CA SER A 48 -6.76 9.04 11.15
C SER A 48 -7.01 7.76 11.94
N SER A 49 -6.74 7.78 13.25
CA SER A 49 -7.19 6.72 14.16
C SER A 49 -7.48 7.26 15.54
N TRP A 50 -8.22 6.49 16.35
CA TRP A 50 -8.50 6.85 17.74
C TRP A 50 -7.22 7.06 18.58
N LEU A 51 -6.12 6.39 18.21
CA LEU A 51 -4.86 6.41 18.95
C LEU A 51 -3.94 7.55 18.49
N ILE A 52 -3.84 7.79 17.18
CA ILE A 52 -2.89 8.76 16.61
C ILE A 52 -3.52 10.13 16.38
N GLY A 53 -4.86 10.23 16.41
CA GLY A 53 -5.59 11.40 15.94
C GLY A 53 -5.47 11.53 14.43
N ASP A 54 -5.56 12.76 13.92
CA ASP A 54 -5.34 13.07 12.50
C ASP A 54 -3.87 13.42 12.26
N CYS A 55 -3.24 12.70 11.34
CA CYS A 55 -1.90 12.99 10.83
C CYS A 55 -2.02 13.42 9.36
N ILE A 56 -1.58 14.64 9.04
CA ILE A 56 -1.62 15.20 7.68
C ILE A 56 -0.23 15.15 7.08
N TYR A 57 -0.14 14.66 5.85
CA TYR A 57 1.10 14.43 5.13
C TYR A 57 1.08 15.07 3.75
N HIS A 58 2.23 15.56 3.32
CA HIS A 58 2.54 15.86 1.93
C HIS A 58 3.40 14.73 1.38
N GLY A 59 2.92 14.05 0.34
CA GLY A 59 3.65 13.01 -0.37
C GLY A 59 4.18 13.49 -1.72
N ALA A 60 5.35 13.01 -2.10
CA ALA A 60 5.89 13.14 -3.46
C ALA A 60 6.55 11.83 -3.88
N GLY A 61 6.52 11.52 -5.17
CA GLY A 61 7.08 10.28 -5.66
C GLY A 61 7.23 10.20 -7.16
N SER A 62 7.88 9.14 -7.61
CA SER A 62 8.07 8.80 -9.01
C SER A 62 7.59 7.38 -9.26
N ILE A 63 7.01 7.17 -10.44
CA ILE A 63 6.56 5.87 -10.94
C ILE A 63 7.35 5.58 -12.22
N SER A 64 8.00 4.43 -12.28
CA SER A 64 8.71 3.99 -13.48
C SER A 64 7.73 3.65 -14.60
N ALA A 65 8.22 3.63 -15.85
CA ALA A 65 7.46 3.03 -16.94
C ALA A 65 7.14 1.55 -16.63
N PRO A 66 5.92 1.07 -16.93
CA PRO A 66 5.62 -0.35 -16.89
C PRO A 66 6.49 -1.14 -17.89
N ASP A 67 6.93 -2.33 -17.50
CA ASP A 67 7.57 -3.28 -18.42
C ASP A 67 6.52 -3.99 -19.31
N GLY A 68 6.97 -4.91 -20.17
CA GLY A 68 6.09 -5.69 -21.05
C GLY A 68 5.08 -6.59 -20.33
N LEU A 69 5.19 -6.75 -19.00
CA LEU A 69 4.23 -7.46 -18.13
C LEU A 69 3.39 -6.48 -17.29
N GLY A 70 3.50 -5.17 -17.54
CA GLY A 70 2.81 -4.12 -16.80
C GLY A 70 3.40 -3.85 -15.42
N ARG A 71 4.58 -4.39 -15.09
CA ARG A 71 5.21 -4.21 -13.77
C ARG A 71 5.96 -2.90 -13.71
N PHE A 72 5.88 -2.23 -12.58
CA PHE A 72 6.55 -0.95 -12.35
C PHE A 72 6.99 -0.80 -10.89
N SER A 73 7.89 0.14 -10.65
CA SER A 73 8.35 0.53 -9.32
C SER A 73 7.88 1.93 -8.97
N ILE A 74 7.62 2.15 -7.68
CA ILE A 74 7.27 3.45 -7.10
C ILE A 74 8.33 3.81 -6.08
N GLU A 75 8.84 5.03 -6.16
CA GLU A 75 9.56 5.67 -5.06
C GLU A 75 8.67 6.74 -4.46
N LEU A 76 8.36 6.64 -3.18
CA LEU A 76 7.47 7.56 -2.46
C LEU A 76 8.17 8.10 -1.22
N SER A 77 8.08 9.40 -1.01
CA SER A 77 8.38 10.08 0.24
C SER A 77 7.13 10.78 0.75
N ALA A 78 6.93 10.78 2.06
CA ALA A 78 5.87 11.53 2.73
C ALA A 78 6.45 12.26 3.94
N ASP A 79 6.15 13.56 4.02
CA ASP A 79 6.57 14.45 5.09
C ASP A 79 5.33 14.92 5.86
N LYS A 80 5.40 14.86 7.19
CA LYS A 80 4.31 15.30 8.05
C LYS A 80 4.17 16.81 7.97
N GLU A 81 3.00 17.28 7.59
CA GLU A 81 2.62 18.69 7.67
C GLU A 81 2.12 19.04 9.06
N SER A 82 1.24 18.20 9.63
CA SER A 82 0.67 18.41 10.96
C SER A 82 0.15 17.11 11.58
N GLY A 83 -0.17 17.15 12.87
CA GLY A 83 -0.70 16.01 13.62
C GLY A 83 0.07 15.75 14.90
N ASN A 84 -0.29 14.66 15.57
CA ASN A 84 0.30 14.25 16.83
C ASN A 84 1.83 14.00 16.71
N ILE A 85 2.56 14.07 17.83
CA ILE A 85 3.98 13.73 17.90
C ILE A 85 4.24 12.26 17.59
N ILE A 86 3.24 11.40 17.80
CA ILE A 86 3.28 9.96 17.47
C ILE A 86 3.32 9.74 15.96
N CYS A 87 2.74 10.64 15.17
CA CYS A 87 2.78 10.59 13.72
C CYS A 87 4.25 10.69 13.24
N PRO A 88 4.77 9.73 12.45
CA PRO A 88 6.12 9.82 11.89
C PRO A 88 6.33 11.13 11.15
N ASN A 89 7.50 11.77 11.32
CA ASN A 89 7.80 13.04 10.66
C ASN A 89 8.10 12.88 9.16
N HIS A 90 8.77 11.78 8.79
CA HIS A 90 9.15 11.48 7.42
C HIS A 90 9.08 9.97 7.19
N ALA A 91 8.64 9.57 6.00
CA ALA A 91 8.67 8.19 5.57
C ALA A 91 9.11 8.12 4.10
N LYS A 92 10.00 7.18 3.79
CA LYS A 92 10.38 6.84 2.42
C LYS A 92 10.16 5.36 2.16
N LYS A 93 9.52 5.03 1.04
CA LYS A 93 9.22 3.65 0.66
C LYS A 93 9.47 3.44 -0.83
N GLN A 94 9.92 2.23 -1.14
CA GLN A 94 9.92 1.72 -2.50
C GLN A 94 8.87 0.62 -2.57
N LEU A 95 7.93 0.77 -3.50
CA LEU A 95 6.85 -0.19 -3.70
C LEU A 95 6.94 -0.73 -5.13
N ARG A 96 6.28 -1.87 -5.35
CA ARG A 96 6.15 -2.48 -6.67
C ARG A 96 4.69 -2.68 -6.97
N GLY A 97 4.33 -2.46 -8.22
CA GLY A 97 2.96 -2.63 -8.68
C GLY A 97 2.89 -3.27 -10.04
N ILE A 98 1.67 -3.64 -10.41
CA ILE A 98 1.29 -4.15 -11.72
C ILE A 98 0.14 -3.30 -12.23
N CYS A 99 0.24 -2.82 -13.46
CA CYS A 99 -0.85 -2.19 -14.17
C CYS A 99 -1.34 -3.13 -15.27
N ALA A 100 -2.58 -3.56 -15.16
CA ALA A 100 -3.22 -4.42 -16.15
C ALA A 100 -4.66 -3.98 -16.35
N ASN A 101 -5.06 -3.78 -17.61
CA ASN A 101 -6.44 -3.45 -18.00
C ASN A 101 -7.02 -2.24 -17.25
N GLY A 102 -6.21 -1.18 -17.08
CA GLY A 102 -6.62 0.03 -16.36
C GLY A 102 -6.70 -0.12 -14.83
N LYS A 103 -6.27 -1.26 -14.28
CA LYS A 103 -6.15 -1.47 -12.83
C LYS A 103 -4.68 -1.47 -12.43
N VAL A 104 -4.32 -0.54 -11.54
CA VAL A 104 -3.06 -0.54 -10.82
C VAL A 104 -3.24 -1.32 -9.51
N THR A 105 -2.40 -2.31 -9.28
CA THR A 105 -2.33 -3.07 -8.02
C THR A 105 -0.94 -2.92 -7.44
N ILE A 106 -0.84 -2.43 -6.20
CA ILE A 106 0.43 -2.29 -5.46
C ILE A 106 0.35 -3.24 -4.27
N THR A 107 1.21 -4.26 -4.26
CA THR A 107 1.22 -5.25 -3.19
C THR A 107 1.95 -4.70 -1.97
N THR A 108 1.31 -4.83 -0.81
CA THR A 108 1.78 -4.25 0.45
C THR A 108 1.42 -5.15 1.64
N GLU A 109 2.08 -4.94 2.77
CA GLU A 109 1.76 -5.56 4.06
C GLU A 109 0.95 -4.62 4.96
N TYR A 110 0.76 -3.38 4.54
CA TYR A 110 0.28 -2.30 5.40
C TYR A 110 -1.24 -2.14 5.42
N GLY A 111 -2.00 -2.82 4.56
CA GLY A 111 -3.46 -2.69 4.52
C GLY A 111 -3.99 -2.42 3.11
N ASN A 112 -5.27 -2.07 3.02
CA ASN A 112 -5.97 -1.97 1.74
C ASN A 112 -6.38 -0.52 1.49
N ILE A 113 -6.04 -0.01 0.31
CA ILE A 113 -6.44 1.30 -0.17
C ILE A 113 -7.06 1.11 -1.55
N ASN A 114 -8.24 1.68 -1.77
CA ASN A 114 -8.91 1.64 -3.07
C ASN A 114 -9.16 3.06 -3.57
N GLY A 115 -8.99 3.28 -4.86
CA GLY A 115 -9.11 4.61 -5.41
C GLY A 115 -9.30 4.62 -6.91
N ASN A 116 -9.42 5.82 -7.45
CA ASN A 116 -9.46 6.06 -8.87
C ASN A 116 -8.35 7.01 -9.29
N PHE A 117 -7.88 6.88 -10.52
CA PHE A 117 -6.94 7.81 -11.10
C PHE A 117 -7.26 8.11 -12.56
N SER A 118 -6.75 9.23 -13.01
CA SER A 118 -6.79 9.73 -14.37
C SER A 118 -5.36 10.07 -14.81
N LYS A 119 -5.22 10.61 -16.02
CA LYS A 119 -3.92 11.03 -16.55
C LYS A 119 -3.17 12.02 -15.64
N ASN A 120 -3.89 12.90 -14.93
CA ASN A 120 -3.29 14.02 -14.21
C ASN A 120 -3.55 14.01 -12.70
N SER A 121 -4.49 13.21 -12.22
CA SER A 121 -4.89 13.23 -10.81
C SER A 121 -5.55 11.93 -10.38
N GLY A 122 -5.62 11.69 -9.08
CA GLY A 122 -6.38 10.60 -8.51
C GLY A 122 -6.64 10.80 -7.03
N SER A 123 -7.48 9.93 -6.51
CA SER A 123 -7.81 9.87 -5.10
C SER A 123 -7.99 8.44 -4.66
N ALA A 124 -7.66 8.15 -3.41
CA ALA A 124 -7.77 6.83 -2.85
C ALA A 124 -8.09 6.90 -1.36
N GLN A 125 -8.78 5.89 -0.87
CA GLN A 125 -9.13 5.75 0.54
C GLN A 125 -9.07 4.30 1.00
N GLY A 126 -8.86 4.10 2.29
CA GLY A 126 -8.90 2.76 2.87
C GLY A 126 -8.32 2.76 4.27
N THR A 127 -7.73 1.64 4.66
CA THR A 127 -7.23 1.43 6.02
C THR A 127 -5.82 0.90 6.00
N LEU A 128 -4.94 1.51 6.80
CA LEU A 128 -3.59 1.01 7.05
C LEU A 128 -3.44 0.49 8.47
N THR A 129 -2.76 -0.64 8.62
CA THR A 129 -2.30 -1.16 9.92
C THR A 129 -1.07 -0.35 10.34
N VAL A 130 -1.22 0.42 11.42
CA VAL A 130 -0.14 1.28 11.94
C VAL A 130 0.55 0.67 13.17
N ALA A 131 -0.14 -0.23 13.88
CA ALA A 131 0.41 -1.04 14.97
C ALA A 131 -0.43 -2.32 15.14
N PRO A 132 0.05 -3.35 15.87
CA PRO A 132 -0.75 -4.55 16.17
C PRO A 132 -2.11 -4.17 16.80
N GLY A 133 -3.20 -4.52 16.13
CA GLY A 133 -4.56 -4.21 16.57
C GLY A 133 -5.01 -2.76 16.35
N VAL A 134 -4.22 -1.93 15.67
CA VAL A 134 -4.54 -0.52 15.38
C VAL A 134 -4.51 -0.26 13.88
N SER A 135 -5.66 0.15 13.34
CA SER A 135 -5.80 0.61 11.97
C SER A 135 -6.06 2.11 11.93
N ALA A 136 -5.54 2.76 10.89
CA ALA A 136 -5.81 4.15 10.57
C ALA A 136 -6.58 4.22 9.25
N ASP A 137 -7.66 4.98 9.23
CA ASP A 137 -8.34 5.36 8.01
C ASP A 137 -7.44 6.34 7.25
N VAL A 138 -7.27 6.10 5.96
CA VAL A 138 -6.41 6.89 5.10
C VAL A 138 -7.21 7.43 3.94
N VAL A 139 -7.03 8.71 3.66
CA VAL A 139 -7.52 9.38 2.45
C VAL A 139 -6.35 10.06 1.79
N VAL A 140 -6.17 9.86 0.49
CA VAL A 140 -5.09 10.44 -0.31
C VAL A 140 -5.66 11.09 -1.55
N GLN A 141 -5.15 12.27 -1.88
CA GLN A 141 -5.34 12.92 -3.16
C GLN A 141 -3.98 13.21 -3.77
N PHE A 142 -3.82 12.93 -5.06
CA PHE A 142 -2.55 13.09 -5.75
C PHE A 142 -2.76 13.63 -7.15
N GLN A 143 -1.74 14.31 -7.65
CA GLN A 143 -1.69 14.94 -8.96
C GLN A 143 -0.31 14.79 -9.58
N ARG A 144 -0.28 14.80 -10.90
CA ARG A 144 0.96 14.75 -11.67
C ARG A 144 1.69 16.07 -11.54
N VAL A 145 3.01 16.02 -11.36
CA VAL A 145 3.88 17.20 -11.27
C VAL A 145 4.98 17.09 -12.32
N GLY A 146 4.76 17.70 -13.49
CA GLY A 146 5.66 17.61 -14.65
C GLY A 146 4.95 17.18 -15.93
#